data_AF-A0A7V5WN89-F1
#
_entry.id   AF-A0A7V5WN89-F1
#
_cell.length_a   1.000
_cell.length_b   1.000
_cell.length_c   1.000
_cell.angle_alpha   90.00
_cell.angle_beta   90.00
_cell.angle_gamma   90.00
#
_symmetry.space_group_name_H-M   'P 1'
#
loop_
_entity.id
_entity.type
_entity.pdbx_description
1 polymer ?
#
loop_
_entity_poly.entity_id
_entity_poly.type
_entity_poly.pdbx_seq_one_letter_code
_entity_poly.pdbx_strand_id
1 'polypeptide(L)'
;ANTEKRRIIRTAYVEKILSSFVAIEITAPIARIHARIVADLLSRGQIIGVQDMWIAATAIHHGFSVLTYDVSDFNRIAGLNVLNI
;
A
#
# COMPACT_ATOMS: atom_id res chain seq x y z
N ALA A 1 -16.52 -10.38 21.03
CA ALA A 1 -15.99 -9.80 19.77
C ALA A 1 -15.64 -10.84 18.70
N ASN A 2 -15.25 -12.07 19.05
CA ASN A 2 -14.83 -13.13 18.11
C ASN A 2 -15.77 -14.33 18.10
N THR A 3 -16.98 -14.22 17.55
CA THR A 3 -17.83 -15.40 17.33
C THR A 3 -17.48 -16.04 15.99
N GLU A 4 -17.53 -17.38 15.92
CA GLU A 4 -17.22 -18.13 14.71
C GLU A 4 -18.07 -17.68 13.52
N LYS A 5 -19.37 -17.45 13.75
CA LYS A 5 -20.30 -16.91 12.74
C LYS A 5 -19.84 -15.57 12.16
N ARG A 6 -19.31 -14.66 12.98
CA ARG A 6 -18.79 -13.36 12.49
C ARG A 6 -17.47 -13.53 11.72
N ARG A 7 -16.61 -14.46 12.13
CA ARG A 7 -15.37 -14.78 11.41
C ARG A 7 -15.68 -15.26 10.00
N ILE A 8 -16.58 -16.25 9.87
CA ILE A 8 -16.99 -16.81 8.58
C ILE A 8 -17.52 -15.72 7.64
N ILE A 9 -18.42 -14.86 8.13
CA ILE A 9 -19.00 -13.78 7.30
C ILE A 9 -17.93 -12.79 6.84
N ARG A 10 -16.99 -12.39 7.72
CA ARG A 10 -15.91 -11.46 7.36
C ARG A 10 -14.93 -12.08 6.36
N THR A 11 -14.56 -13.34 6.54
CA THR A 11 -13.70 -14.05 5.58
C THR A 11 -14.37 -14.12 4.21
N ALA A 12 -15.63 -14.56 4.13
CA ALA A 12 -16.35 -14.64 2.85
C ALA A 12 -16.47 -13.27 2.15
N TYR A 13 -16.63 -12.19 2.91
CA TYR A 13 -16.64 -10.84 2.36
C TYR A 13 -15.28 -10.43 1.79
N VAL A 14 -14.18 -10.71 2.51
CA VAL A 14 -12.81 -10.44 2.04
C VAL A 14 -12.49 -11.26 0.79
N GLU A 15 -12.79 -12.56 0.77
CA GLU A 15 -12.57 -13.42 -0.39
C GLU A 15 -13.33 -12.93 -1.64
N LYS A 16 -14.56 -12.43 -1.45
CA LYS A 16 -15.33 -11.83 -2.55
C LYS A 16 -14.67 -10.56 -3.10
N ILE A 17 -14.06 -9.74 -2.25
CA ILE A 17 -13.31 -8.57 -2.71
C ILE A 17 -12.06 -9.04 -3.46
N LEU A 18 -11.28 -9.95 -2.87
CA LEU A 18 -10.04 -10.45 -3.45
C LEU A 18 -10.25 -11.11 -4.81
N SER A 19 -11.40 -11.76 -5.06
CA SER A 19 -11.71 -12.34 -6.38
C SER A 19 -11.95 -11.31 -7.49
N SER A 20 -12.14 -10.03 -7.14
CA SER A 20 -12.36 -8.94 -8.09
C SER A 20 -11.08 -8.16 -8.44
N PHE A 21 -9.97 -8.44 -7.76
CA PHE A 21 -8.70 -7.74 -7.95
C PHE A 21 -7.54 -8.71 -8.16
N VAL A 22 -6.51 -8.26 -8.87
CA VAL A 22 -5.26 -9.01 -9.00
C VAL A 22 -4.32 -8.57 -7.88
N ALA A 23 -3.89 -9.51 -7.04
CA ALA A 23 -2.85 -9.26 -6.06
C ALA A 23 -1.49 -9.18 -6.77
N ILE A 24 -0.73 -8.12 -6.48
CA ILE A 24 0.62 -7.92 -7.03
C ILE A 24 1.64 -8.42 -6.02
N GLU A 25 2.54 -9.29 -6.47
CA GLU A 25 3.62 -9.82 -5.63
C GLU A 25 4.69 -8.76 -5.37
N ILE A 26 5.26 -8.78 -4.16
CA ILE A 26 6.44 -7.99 -3.83
C ILE A 26 7.67 -8.67 -4.41
N THR A 27 8.29 -8.02 -5.40
CA THR A 27 9.49 -8.51 -6.07
C THR A 27 10.73 -7.74 -5.62
N ALA A 28 11.91 -8.25 -5.94
CA ALA A 28 13.18 -7.56 -5.62
C ALA A 28 13.27 -6.14 -6.22
N PRO A 29 12.82 -5.85 -7.45
CA PRO A 29 12.69 -4.48 -7.95
C PRO A 29 11.83 -3.56 -7.07
N ILE A 30 10.65 -4.04 -6.63
CA ILE A 30 9.76 -3.31 -5.73
C ILE A 30 10.46 -3.06 -4.38
N ALA A 31 11.12 -4.07 -3.82
CA ALA A 31 11.87 -3.95 -2.57
C ALA A 31 12.99 -2.91 -2.63
N ARG A 32 13.67 -2.76 -3.79
CA ARG A 32 14.67 -1.69 -3.97
C ARG A 32 14.03 -0.31 -4.00
N ILE A 33 12.88 -0.15 -4.63
CA ILE A 33 12.13 1.13 -4.62
C ILE A 33 11.71 1.45 -3.18
N HIS A 34 11.15 0.47 -2.46
CA HIS A 34 10.78 0.60 -1.05
C HIS A 34 11.98 1.10 -0.20
N ALA A 35 13.14 0.45 -0.32
CA ALA A 35 14.34 0.86 0.42
C ALA A 35 14.76 2.32 0.13
N ARG A 36 14.62 2.78 -1.12
CA ARG A 36 14.88 4.18 -1.48
C ARG A 36 13.89 5.15 -0.86
N ILE A 37 12.59 4.81 -0.87
CA ILE A 37 11.54 5.63 -0.23
C ILE A 37 11.83 5.76 1.27
N VAL A 38 12.13 4.65 1.94
CA VAL A 38 12.49 4.64 3.37
C VAL A 38 13.69 5.53 3.64
N ALA A 39 14.78 5.37 2.88
CA ALA A 39 15.99 6.16 3.09
C ALA A 39 15.74 7.66 2.91
N ASP A 40 14.96 8.05 1.90
CA ASP A 40 14.59 9.44 1.65
C ASP A 40 13.73 10.02 2.79
N LEU A 41 12.69 9.32 3.22
CA LEU A 41 11.83 9.78 4.33
C LEU A 41 12.62 9.91 5.64
N LEU A 42 13.46 8.93 5.95
CA LEU A 42 14.32 8.96 7.14
C LEU A 42 15.30 10.14 7.09
N SER A 43 15.88 10.43 5.93
CA SER A 43 16.78 11.58 5.75
C SER A 43 16.09 12.93 6.05
N ARG A 44 14.77 13.00 5.88
CA ARG A 44 13.92 14.17 6.15
C ARG A 44 13.26 14.12 7.54
N GLY A 45 13.58 13.12 8.37
CA GLY A 45 12.98 12.93 9.68
C GLY A 45 11.49 12.55 9.64
N GLN A 46 11.02 12.01 8.51
CA GLN A 46 9.63 11.61 8.29
C GLN A 46 9.48 10.10 8.42
N ILE A 47 8.35 9.67 8.97
CA ILE A 47 7.96 8.26 9.06
C ILE A 47 6.57 8.11 8.44
N ILE A 48 6.41 7.07 7.64
CA ILE A 48 5.13 6.61 7.08
C ILE A 48 4.96 5.14 7.48
N GLY A 49 3.72 4.65 7.50
CA GLY A 49 3.42 3.24 7.73
C GLY A 49 4.22 2.31 6.81
N VAL A 50 4.73 1.19 7.35
CA VAL A 50 5.54 0.22 6.60
C VAL A 50 4.76 -0.38 5.43
N GLN A 51 3.46 -0.63 5.62
CA GLN A 51 2.57 -1.16 4.60
C GLN A 51 2.34 -0.15 3.47
N ASP A 52 2.19 1.14 3.79
CA ASP A 52 2.00 2.19 2.79
C ASP A 52 3.24 2.37 1.91
N MET A 53 4.43 2.17 2.48
CA MET A 53 5.67 2.18 1.70
C MET A 53 5.72 1.04 0.68
N TRP A 54 5.18 -0.14 0.99
CA TRP A 54 5.06 -1.23 0.02
C TRP A 54 4.04 -0.93 -1.07
N ILE A 55 2.90 -0.34 -0.72
CA ILE A 55 1.87 0.11 -1.68
C ILE A 55 2.48 1.15 -2.63
N ALA A 56 3.16 2.16 -2.10
CA ALA A 56 3.80 3.22 -2.88
C ALA A 56 4.92 2.67 -3.77
N ALA A 57 5.79 1.80 -3.25
CA ALA A 57 6.85 1.19 -4.03
C ALA A 57 6.33 0.36 -5.20
N THR A 58 5.24 -0.39 -4.95
CA THR A 58 4.56 -1.18 -5.98
C THR A 58 3.96 -0.26 -7.06
N ALA A 59 3.28 0.80 -6.65
CA ALA A 59 2.70 1.76 -7.58
C ALA A 59 3.77 2.45 -8.43
N ILE A 60 4.86 2.92 -7.83
CA ILE A 60 5.99 3.52 -8.56
C ILE A 60 6.63 2.53 -9.53
N HIS A 61 6.80 1.26 -9.14
CA HIS A 61 7.37 0.24 -10.02
C HIS A 61 6.57 0.06 -11.31
N HIS A 62 5.25 0.03 -11.20
CA HIS A 62 4.34 -0.20 -12.32
C HIS A 62 3.85 1.08 -13.01
N GLY A 63 4.20 2.26 -12.50
CA GLY A 63 3.68 3.54 -13.00
C GLY A 63 2.20 3.76 -12.68
N PHE A 64 1.69 3.13 -11.63
CA PHE A 64 0.30 3.28 -11.17
C PHE A 64 0.12 4.48 -10.26
N SER A 65 -1.13 4.86 -10.08
CA SER A 65 -1.55 5.85 -9.07
C SER A 65 -2.04 5.13 -7.82
N VAL A 66 -1.82 5.72 -6.65
CA VAL A 66 -2.42 5.25 -5.39
C VAL A 66 -3.71 6.00 -5.15
N LEU A 67 -4.81 5.27 -5.08
CA LEU A 67 -6.12 5.79 -4.70
C LEU A 67 -6.31 5.58 -3.19
N THR A 68 -6.43 6.66 -2.41
CA THR A 68 -6.40 6.59 -0.94
C THR A 68 -7.21 7.71 -0.27
N TYR A 69 -7.64 7.47 0.97
CA TYR A 69 -8.13 8.51 1.87
C TYR A 69 -7.00 9.20 2.64
N ASP A 70 -5.81 8.58 2.72
CA ASP A 70 -4.65 9.12 3.43
C ASP A 70 -3.70 9.87 2.48
N VAL A 71 -4.23 10.88 1.80
CA VAL A 71 -3.48 11.64 0.80
C VAL A 71 -2.26 12.34 1.42
N SER A 72 -2.35 12.73 2.69
CA SER A 72 -1.28 13.43 3.41
C SER A 72 0.01 12.61 3.46
N ASP A 73 -0.09 11.34 3.84
CA ASP A 73 1.11 10.51 4.01
C ASP A 73 1.70 10.14 2.65
N PHE A 74 0.89 9.72 1.70
CA PHE A 74 1.38 9.34 0.37
C PHE A 74 1.98 10.51 -0.43
N ASN A 75 1.52 11.75 -0.24
CA ASN A 75 2.09 12.94 -0.88
C ASN A 75 3.54 13.25 -0.46
N ARG A 76 4.02 12.67 0.65
CA ARG A 76 5.42 12.84 1.06
C ARG A 76 6.38 12.02 0.20
N ILE A 77 5.88 11.04 -0.56
CA ILE A 77 6.69 10.10 -1.36
C ILE A 77 6.93 10.69 -2.74
N ALA A 78 8.19 11.03 -3.03
CA ALA A 78 8.57 11.61 -4.32
C ALA A 78 8.32 10.64 -5.49
N GLY A 79 7.74 11.14 -6.58
CA GLY A 79 7.48 10.37 -7.80
C GLY A 79 6.23 9.48 -7.75
N LEU A 80 5.45 9.54 -6.67
CA LEU A 80 4.17 8.84 -6.57
C LEU A 80 3.01 9.72 -7.07
N ASN A 81 2.15 9.17 -7.93
CA ASN A 81 0.88 9.82 -8.26
C ASN A 81 -0.21 9.40 -7.27
N VAL A 82 -0.89 10.38 -6.66
CA VAL A 82 -1.89 10.15 -5.61
C VAL A 82 -3.25 10.68 -6.05
N LEU A 83 -4.27 9.83 -5.95
CA LEU A 83 -5.67 10.14 -6.19
C LEU A 83 -6.43 10.06 -4.87
N ASN A 84 -7.35 11.00 -4.66
CA ASN A 84 -8.23 11.00 -3.50
C ASN A 84 -9.55 10.27 -3.82
N ILE A 85 -10.13 9.60 -2.81
CA ILE A 85 -11.49 9.03 -2.87
C ILE A 85 -12.48 10.00 -2.20
#